data_AF-A0A914LCR2-F1
#
_entry.id   AF-A0A914LCR2-F1
#
_cell.length_a   1.000
_cell.length_b   1.000
_cell.length_c   1.000
_cell.angle_alpha   90.00
_cell.angle_beta   90.00
_cell.angle_gamma   90.00
#
_symmetry.space_group_name_H-M   'P 1'
#
loop_
_entity.id
_entity.type
_entity.pdbx_description
1 polymer ?
#
loop_
_entity_poly.entity_id
_entity_poly.type
_entity_poly.pdbx_seq_one_letter_code
_entity_poly.pdbx_strand_id
1 'polypeptide(L)'
;MPIRAEKFDASMKIVIERNCFVSSMYLKYYLDAQGNRVYTLKKQDPINGHNTFSAHPARFSPEDKFSKYRLIIKKRFGLLPTQTEAPNY
;
A
#
# COMPACT_ATOMS: atom_id res chain seq x y z
N MET A 1 -19.47 41.03 -0.73
CA MET A 1 -19.08 41.17 0.69
C MET A 1 -20.28 41.75 1.44
N PRO A 2 -20.66 41.30 2.66
CA PRO A 2 -19.94 40.49 3.66
C PRO A 2 -20.66 39.13 3.95
N ILE A 3 -20.01 37.98 4.18
CA ILE A 3 -19.24 37.49 5.35
C ILE A 3 -19.94 37.69 6.70
N ARG A 4 -20.49 36.60 7.27
CA ARG A 4 -20.27 36.17 8.68
C ARG A 4 -20.91 34.79 8.92
N ALA A 5 -20.10 33.74 9.00
CA ALA A 5 -20.49 32.49 9.67
C ALA A 5 -19.62 32.36 10.93
N GLU A 6 -20.28 31.94 11.99
CA GLU A 6 -19.91 32.14 13.38
C GLU A 6 -18.76 31.26 13.84
N LYS A 7 -18.07 31.77 14.87
CA LYS A 7 -16.89 31.18 15.52
C LYS A 7 -17.27 29.85 16.16
N PHE A 8 -16.57 28.76 15.80
CA PHE A 8 -16.61 27.53 16.57
C PHE A 8 -15.45 27.53 17.58
N ASP A 9 -15.82 27.38 18.84
CA ASP A 9 -15.01 27.61 20.03
C ASP A 9 -13.85 26.61 20.19
N ALA A 10 -12.70 27.15 20.58
CA ALA A 10 -11.46 26.45 20.84
C ALA A 10 -11.46 25.83 22.25
N SER A 11 -12.20 24.74 22.44
CA SER A 11 -12.01 23.89 23.63
C SER A 11 -10.97 22.82 23.36
N MET A 12 -9.74 23.27 23.56
CA MET A 12 -8.47 22.56 23.55
C MET A 12 -8.40 21.52 24.69
N LYS A 13 -8.81 20.28 24.43
CA LYS A 13 -8.38 19.09 25.18
C LYS A 13 -8.33 17.86 24.27
N ILE A 14 -7.28 17.77 23.45
CA ILE A 14 -6.88 16.50 22.85
C ILE A 14 -5.57 16.10 23.53
N VAL A 15 -5.70 15.18 24.49
CA VAL A 15 -4.59 14.40 25.03
C VAL A 15 -3.91 13.72 23.85
N ILE A 16 -2.63 14.03 23.65
CA ILE A 16 -1.79 13.46 22.61
C ILE A 16 -1.51 11.99 22.99
N GLU A 17 -2.47 11.12 22.74
CA GLU A 17 -2.23 9.68 22.71
C GLU A 17 -1.57 9.35 21.36
N ARG A 18 -0.25 9.14 21.42
CA ARG A 18 0.60 8.37 20.48
C ARG A 18 0.03 8.29 19.05
N ASN A 19 0.06 9.41 18.34
CA ASN A 19 -0.25 9.44 16.93
C ASN A 19 0.93 8.83 16.16
N CYS A 20 0.94 7.50 16.04
CA CYS A 20 1.77 6.80 15.08
C CYS A 20 1.26 7.29 13.71
N PHE A 21 1.92 8.29 13.16
CA PHE A 21 1.55 8.96 11.92
C PHE A 21 1.64 7.92 10.79
N VAL A 22 0.55 7.18 10.55
CA VAL A 22 0.43 6.33 9.37
C VAL A 22 0.28 7.29 8.21
N SER A 23 1.42 7.72 7.65
CA SER A 23 1.46 8.52 6.44
C SER A 23 0.62 7.79 5.40
N SER A 24 -0.51 8.38 5.06
CA SER A 24 -1.45 7.80 4.11
C SER A 24 -0.74 7.70 2.76
N MET A 25 -0.45 6.47 2.34
CA MET A 25 0.30 6.18 1.13
C MET A 25 -0.62 6.34 -0.08
N TYR A 26 -0.64 7.54 -0.67
CA TYR A 26 -1.54 7.88 -1.78
C TYR A 26 -1.03 7.45 -3.15
N LEU A 27 0.28 7.19 -3.29
CA LEU A 27 0.86 6.90 -4.59
C LEU A 27 0.52 5.49 -5.04
N LYS A 28 -0.05 5.40 -6.23
CA LYS A 28 -0.46 4.14 -6.86
C LYS A 28 0.20 3.98 -8.23
N TYR A 29 0.13 2.78 -8.77
CA TYR A 29 0.58 2.50 -10.12
C TYR A 29 -0.30 1.47 -10.83
N TYR A 30 -0.20 1.46 -12.15
CA TYR A 30 -0.67 0.37 -13.02
C TYR A 30 0.48 -0.03 -13.96
N LEU A 31 0.32 -1.16 -14.64
CA LEU A 31 1.29 -1.66 -15.61
C LEU A 31 0.85 -1.26 -17.02
N ASP A 32 1.77 -0.72 -17.82
CA ASP A 32 1.55 -0.48 -19.24
C ASP A 32 1.64 -1.80 -20.04
N ALA A 33 1.42 -1.73 -21.36
CA ALA A 33 1.55 -2.89 -22.25
C ALA A 33 2.97 -3.48 -22.32
N GLN A 34 3.98 -2.73 -21.89
CA GLN A 34 5.39 -3.14 -21.85
C GLN A 34 5.80 -3.68 -20.47
N GLY A 35 4.92 -3.62 -19.46
CA GLY A 35 5.19 -4.01 -18.09
C GLY A 35 5.87 -2.93 -17.21
N ASN A 36 5.98 -1.69 -17.69
CA ASN A 36 6.50 -0.58 -16.89
C ASN A 36 5.43 -0.04 -15.93
N ARG A 37 5.88 0.49 -14.80
CA ARG A 37 5.01 1.10 -13.79
C ARG A 37 4.69 2.54 -14.17
N VAL A 38 3.41 2.84 -14.40
CA VAL A 38 2.93 4.22 -14.58
C VAL A 38 2.24 4.68 -13.29
N TYR A 39 2.73 5.78 -12.73
CA TYR A 39 2.28 6.28 -11.43
C TYR A 39 1.04 7.18 -11.55
N THR A 40 0.15 7.07 -10.56
CA THR A 40 -1.09 7.84 -10.51
C THR A 40 -1.58 7.99 -9.06
N LEU A 41 -2.41 9.00 -8.83
CA LEU A 41 -3.15 9.19 -7.57
C LEU A 41 -4.60 8.68 -7.67
N LYS A 42 -5.06 8.37 -8.89
CA LYS A 42 -6.42 7.88 -9.14
C LYS A 42 -6.55 6.44 -8.69
N LYS A 43 -7.76 6.02 -8.31
CA LYS A 43 -8.04 4.63 -7.88
C LYS A 43 -8.08 3.64 -9.05
N GLN A 44 -8.41 4.11 -10.25
CA GLN A 44 -8.55 3.30 -11.45
C GLN A 44 -7.65 3.84 -12.56
N ASP A 45 -7.18 2.92 -13.40
CA ASP A 45 -6.46 3.20 -14.63
C ASP A 45 -7.39 3.95 -15.62
N PRO A 46 -6.96 5.08 -16.21
CA PRO A 46 -7.75 5.79 -17.21
C PRO A 46 -8.04 4.99 -18.49
N ILE A 47 -7.20 4.01 -18.86
CA ILE A 47 -7.32 3.31 -20.15
C ILE A 47 -8.22 2.08 -20.03
N ASN A 48 -7.89 1.17 -19.11
CA ASN A 48 -8.55 -0.14 -19.01
C ASN A 48 -9.60 -0.21 -17.89
N GLY A 49 -9.68 0.82 -17.04
CA GLY A 49 -10.55 0.82 -15.86
C GLY A 49 -10.13 -0.16 -14.76
N HIS A 50 -8.97 -0.81 -14.88
CA HIS A 50 -8.43 -1.70 -13.87
C HIS A 50 -8.11 -0.94 -12.57
N ASN A 51 -8.22 -1.64 -11.44
CA ASN A 51 -7.86 -1.08 -10.15
C ASN A 51 -6.33 -0.89 -10.06
N THR A 52 -5.92 0.24 -9.51
CA THR A 52 -4.50 0.58 -9.32
C THR A 52 -3.94 -0.06 -8.04
N PHE A 53 -2.66 -0.41 -8.09
CA PHE A 53 -1.93 -1.01 -6.96
C PHE A 53 -1.17 0.05 -6.16
N SER A 54 -0.95 -0.20 -4.86
CA SER A 54 -0.10 0.66 -4.03
C SER A 54 1.33 0.62 -4.56
N ALA A 55 1.96 1.78 -4.78
CA ALA A 55 3.36 1.87 -5.17
C ALA A 55 4.32 1.43 -4.07
N HIS A 56 3.83 1.34 -2.84
CA HIS A 56 4.65 1.13 -1.65
C HIS A 56 4.61 -0.33 -1.21
N PRO A 57 5.76 -0.89 -0.78
CA PRO A 57 5.83 -2.26 -0.31
C PRO A 57 5.06 -2.46 0.99
N ALA A 58 4.65 -3.70 1.26
CA ALA A 58 4.04 -4.06 2.54
C ALA A 58 5.03 -3.80 3.70
N ARG A 59 4.51 -3.29 4.83
CA ARG A 59 5.32 -3.00 6.02
C ARG A 59 6.00 -4.27 6.54
N PHE A 60 7.32 -4.21 6.68
CA PHE A 60 8.09 -5.28 7.31
C PHE A 60 7.83 -5.33 8.83
N SER A 61 7.64 -6.53 9.36
CA SER A 61 7.56 -6.79 10.81
C SER A 61 8.49 -7.94 11.15
N PRO A 62 9.38 -7.82 12.15
CA PRO A 62 10.29 -8.90 12.51
C PRO A 62 9.60 -10.20 12.92
N GLU A 63 8.49 -10.12 13.66
CA GLU A 63 7.79 -11.31 14.20
C GLU A 63 6.94 -12.05 13.16
N ASP A 64 6.45 -11.37 12.12
CA ASP A 64 5.60 -11.89 11.04
C ASP A 64 4.75 -13.15 11.38
N LYS A 65 3.70 -12.93 12.17
CA LYS A 65 2.79 -13.97 12.68
C LYS A 65 2.16 -14.86 11.59
N PHE A 66 2.02 -14.35 10.37
CA PHE A 66 1.37 -15.07 9.25
C PHE A 66 2.36 -15.66 8.25
N SER A 67 3.65 -15.73 8.60
CA SER A 67 4.72 -16.33 7.79
C SER A 67 4.38 -17.74 7.29
N LYS A 68 3.81 -18.60 8.15
CA LYS A 68 3.36 -19.96 7.80
C LYS A 68 2.38 -19.96 6.63
N TYR A 69 1.37 -19.09 6.64
CA TYR A 69 0.37 -19.01 5.59
C TYR A 69 0.96 -18.49 4.27
N ARG A 70 1.87 -17.52 4.34
CA ARG A 70 2.60 -17.05 3.15
C ARG A 70 3.39 -18.16 2.49
N LEU A 71 4.08 -19.00 3.28
CA LEU A 71 4.83 -20.15 2.75
C LEU A 71 3.92 -21.20 2.11
N ILE A 72 2.77 -21.50 2.71
CA ILE A 72 1.79 -22.45 2.15
C ILE A 72 1.28 -21.98 0.78
N ILE A 73 0.96 -20.69 0.65
CA ILE A 73 0.50 -20.10 -0.62
C ILE A 73 1.61 -20.18 -1.67
N LYS A 74 2.86 -19.80 -1.32
CA LYS A 74 4.00 -19.92 -2.23
C LYS A 74 4.24 -21.36 -2.70
N LYS A 75 4.13 -22.34 -1.80
CA LYS A 75 4.23 -23.77 -2.14
C LYS A 75 3.17 -24.20 -3.15
N ARG A 76 1.92 -23.78 -2.93
CA ARG A 76 0.77 -24.14 -3.78
C ARG A 76 0.94 -23.65 -5.23
N PHE A 77 1.52 -22.47 -5.42
CA PHE A 77 1.74 -21.87 -6.74
C PHE A 77 3.12 -22.15 -7.32
N GLY A 78 3.94 -23.01 -6.71
CA GLY A 78 5.27 -23.32 -7.24
C GLY A 78 6.27 -22.16 -7.18
N LEU A 79 6.06 -21.18 -6.29
CA LEU A 79 6.84 -19.94 -6.21
C LEU A 79 8.02 -20.01 -5.23
N LEU A 80 8.32 -21.17 -4.65
CA LEU A 80 9.46 -21.29 -3.74
C LEU A 80 10.77 -21.49 -4.54
N PRO A 81 11.84 -20.75 -4.23
CA PRO A 81 13.15 -20.98 -4.83
C PRO A 81 13.71 -22.40 -4.61
N THR A 82 13.29 -23.06 -3.53
CA THR A 82 13.69 -24.44 -3.22
C THR A 82 13.05 -25.47 -4.16
N GLN A 83 12.02 -25.09 -4.91
CA GLN A 83 11.38 -25.97 -5.91
C GLN A 83 12.10 -25.92 -7.26
N THR A 84 12.88 -24.87 -7.52
CA THR A 84 13.69 -24.73 -8.74
C THR A 84 15.08 -25.30 -8.53
N GLU A 85 15.74 -25.69 -9.61
CA GLU A 85 17.13 -26.12 -9.59
C GLU A 85 18.05 -25.04 -9.02
N ALA A 86 19.17 -25.45 -8.42
CA ALA A 86 20.14 -24.50 -7.90
C ALA A 86 20.67 -23.62 -9.04
N PRO A 87 20.77 -22.28 -8.84
CA PRO A 87 21.33 -21.41 -9.85
C PRO A 87 22.77 -21.83 -10.16
N ASN A 88 23.09 -21.99 -11.44
CA ASN A 88 24.44 -22.23 -11.93
C ASN A 88 25.14 -20.87 -12.07
N TYR A 89 26.25 -20.67 -11.36
CA TYR A 89 26.98 -19.41 -11.28
C TYR A 89 28.22 -19.42 -12.19
#